data_AF-A0A5J6YSD8-F1
#
_entry.id   AF-A0A5J6YSD8-F1
#
_cell.length_a   1.000
_cell.length_b   1.000
_cell.length_c   1.000
_cell.angle_alpha   90.00
_cell.angle_beta   90.00
_cell.angle_gamma   90.00
#
_symmetry.space_group_name_H-M   'P 1'
#
loop_
_entity.id
_entity.type
_entity.pdbx_description
1 polymer ?
#
loop_
_entity_poly.entity_id
_entity_poly.type
_entity_poly.pdbx_seq_one_letter_code
_entity_poly.pdbx_strand_id
1 'polypeptide(L)'
;MTPIPILAPSSRPERSRTQKVKTLHRVMGLGGGLLAAVGAVLISVGQNGGGELHSVVKGMGYGILAALPFYYAVFIVRAILTMDEYLRALQVQATSIAFMVTMVVSGGLIALETPFKFQTPSLVFYAVGLLSWAAALAALKARSRRE
;
A
#
# COMPACT_ATOMS: atom_id res chain seq x y z
N MET A 1 -11.67 -56.93 7.44
CA MET A 1 -10.81 -55.73 7.29
C MET A 1 -11.73 -54.54 7.08
N THR A 2 -11.95 -53.74 8.11
CA THR A 2 -12.71 -52.49 8.02
C THR A 2 -11.85 -51.41 7.35
N PRO A 3 -12.34 -50.68 6.34
CA PRO A 3 -11.55 -49.64 5.70
C PRO A 3 -11.33 -48.50 6.70
N ILE A 4 -10.08 -48.07 6.86
CA ILE A 4 -9.74 -46.89 7.65
C ILE A 4 -10.28 -45.67 6.89
N PRO A 5 -11.19 -44.87 7.47
CA PRO A 5 -11.65 -43.65 6.82
C PRO A 5 -10.46 -42.68 6.72
N ILE A 6 -10.06 -42.37 5.48
CA ILE A 6 -9.08 -41.33 5.19
C ILE A 6 -9.70 -40.00 5.65
N LEU A 7 -9.24 -39.46 6.77
CA LEU A 7 -9.58 -38.12 7.23
C LEU A 7 -9.19 -37.14 6.13
N ALA A 8 -10.19 -36.58 5.45
CA ALA A 8 -9.97 -35.52 4.47
C ALA A 8 -9.19 -34.39 5.15
N PRO A 9 -8.10 -33.88 4.54
CA PRO A 9 -7.32 -32.79 5.11
C PRO A 9 -8.27 -31.62 5.38
N SER A 10 -8.32 -31.18 6.64
CA SER A 10 -9.23 -30.14 7.08
C SER A 10 -8.80 -28.80 6.46
N SER A 11 -9.33 -28.48 5.29
CA SER A 11 -9.08 -27.24 4.51
C SER A 11 -9.62 -25.95 5.16
N ARG A 12 -10.04 -26.01 6.43
CA ARG A 12 -10.68 -24.91 7.18
C ARG A 12 -9.71 -23.83 7.70
N PRO A 13 -8.48 -24.13 8.18
CA PRO A 13 -7.58 -23.10 8.71
C PRO A 13 -7.01 -22.18 7.62
N GLU A 14 -6.59 -22.73 6.48
CA GLU A 14 -5.98 -21.96 5.38
C GLU A 14 -6.98 -20.97 4.77
N ARG A 15 -8.20 -21.43 4.45
CA ARG A 15 -9.26 -20.56 3.90
C ARG A 15 -9.60 -19.41 4.84
N SER A 16 -9.58 -19.65 6.15
CA SER A 16 -9.80 -18.63 7.19
C SER A 16 -8.66 -17.60 7.24
N ARG A 17 -7.40 -18.04 7.15
CA ARG A 17 -6.23 -17.13 7.13
C ARG A 17 -6.19 -16.26 5.89
N THR A 18 -6.37 -16.83 4.70
CA THR A 18 -6.42 -16.06 3.45
C THR A 18 -7.54 -15.02 3.48
N GLN A 19 -8.70 -15.35 4.04
CA GLN A 19 -9.81 -14.40 4.20
C GLN A 19 -9.49 -13.27 5.18
N LYS A 20 -8.79 -13.56 6.29
CA LYS A 20 -8.30 -12.54 7.22
C LYS A 20 -7.30 -11.59 6.56
N VAL A 21 -6.32 -12.13 5.82
CA VAL A 21 -5.33 -11.34 5.08
C VAL A 21 -6.00 -10.44 4.03
N LYS A 22 -6.98 -10.97 3.29
CA LYS A 22 -7.75 -10.18 2.30
C LYS A 22 -8.53 -9.05 2.96
N THR A 23 -9.12 -9.31 4.12
CA THR A 23 -9.85 -8.30 4.89
C THR A 23 -8.90 -7.23 5.41
N LEU A 24 -7.73 -7.62 5.94
CA LEU A 24 -6.68 -6.69 6.37
C LEU A 24 -6.22 -5.79 5.20
N HIS A 25 -5.98 -6.34 4.01
CA HIS A 25 -5.60 -5.55 2.83
C HIS A 25 -6.69 -4.56 2.43
N ARG A 26 -7.96 -4.99 2.48
CA ARG A 26 -9.09 -4.12 2.16
C ARG A 26 -9.23 -2.97 3.15
N VAL A 27 -9.11 -3.26 4.45
CA VAL A 27 -9.16 -2.26 5.52
C VAL A 27 -7.97 -1.31 5.42
N MET A 28 -6.76 -1.83 5.21
CA MET A 28 -5.55 -1.03 5.03
C MET A 28 -5.66 -0.12 3.81
N GLY A 29 -6.14 -0.63 2.68
CA GLY A 29 -6.30 0.14 1.45
C GLY A 29 -7.36 1.24 1.58
N LEU A 30 -8.56 0.90 2.05
CA LEU A 30 -9.65 1.87 2.22
C LEU A 30 -9.36 2.86 3.34
N GLY A 31 -8.89 2.38 4.49
CA GLY A 31 -8.59 3.22 5.65
C GLY A 31 -7.44 4.17 5.39
N GLY A 32 -6.34 3.67 4.84
CA GLY A 32 -5.20 4.51 4.45
C GLY A 32 -5.55 5.48 3.32
N GLY A 33 -6.33 5.04 2.31
CA GLY A 33 -6.81 5.90 1.23
C GLY A 33 -7.73 7.02 1.71
N LEU A 34 -8.64 6.71 2.64
CA LEU A 34 -9.53 7.71 3.26
C LEU A 34 -8.74 8.71 4.11
N LEU A 35 -7.78 8.24 4.92
CA LEU A 35 -6.90 9.11 5.70
C LEU A 35 -6.09 10.03 4.81
N ALA A 36 -5.54 9.50 3.70
CA ALA A 36 -4.82 10.31 2.72
C ALA A 36 -5.72 11.37 2.05
N ALA A 37 -6.95 10.99 1.68
CA ALA A 37 -7.91 11.92 1.10
C ALA A 37 -8.29 13.03 2.10
N VAL A 38 -8.57 12.69 3.36
CA VAL A 38 -8.86 13.66 4.43
C VAL A 38 -7.67 14.59 4.65
N GLY A 39 -6.45 14.05 4.76
CA GLY A 39 -5.24 14.86 4.92
C GLY A 39 -5.04 15.84 3.76
N ALA A 40 -5.22 15.37 2.52
CA ALA A 40 -5.12 16.21 1.33
C ALA A 40 -6.19 17.32 1.28
N VAL A 41 -7.44 17.00 1.64
CA VAL A 41 -8.53 17.98 1.70
C VAL A 41 -8.25 19.04 2.76
N LEU A 42 -7.79 18.66 3.95
CA LEU A 42 -7.45 19.61 5.02
C LEU A 42 -6.29 20.53 4.61
N ILE A 43 -5.27 20.00 3.95
CA ILE A 43 -4.18 20.82 3.40
C ILE A 43 -4.72 21.80 2.36
N SER A 44 -5.58 21.35 1.43
CA SER A 44 -6.14 22.20 0.39
C SER A 44 -7.03 23.32 0.97
N VAL A 45 -7.91 22.98 1.92
CA VAL A 45 -8.76 23.97 2.61
C VAL A 45 -7.91 24.97 3.40
N GLY A 46 -6.90 24.48 4.14
CA GLY A 46 -6.02 25.34 4.92
C GLY A 46 -5.04 26.18 4.08
N GLN A 47 -4.74 25.78 2.84
CA GLN A 47 -3.95 26.58 1.89
C GLN A 47 -4.77 27.70 1.23
N ASN A 48 -6.06 27.47 1.02
CA ASN A 48 -6.94 28.41 0.31
C ASN A 48 -7.62 29.43 1.24
N GLY A 49 -7.52 29.26 2.56
CA GLY A 49 -8.09 30.18 3.54
C GLY A 49 -7.06 31.04 4.27
N GLY A 50 -7.48 32.23 4.70
CA GLY A 50 -6.66 33.16 5.49
C GLY A 50 -6.95 33.08 6.99
N GLY A 51 -5.93 33.25 7.82
CA GLY A 51 -6.05 33.33 9.28
C GLY A 51 -5.57 32.11 10.06
N GLU A 52 -5.55 32.23 11.38
CA GLU A 52 -4.93 31.27 12.30
C GLU A 52 -5.63 29.89 12.28
N LEU A 53 -6.96 29.87 12.19
CA LEU A 53 -7.76 28.63 12.05
C LEU A 53 -7.37 27.82 10.81
N HIS A 54 -7.12 28.47 9.67
CA HIS A 54 -6.73 27.78 8.44
C HIS A 54 -5.31 27.19 8.53
N SER A 55 -4.41 27.85 9.27
CA SER A 55 -3.07 27.32 9.58
C SER A 55 -3.15 26.04 10.43
N VAL A 56 -4.03 26.02 11.44
CA VAL A 56 -4.27 24.82 12.26
C VAL A 56 -4.81 23.67 11.41
N VAL A 57 -5.81 23.93 10.56
CA VAL A 57 -6.41 22.93 9.65
C VAL A 57 -5.35 22.36 8.69
N LYS A 58 -4.49 23.21 8.12
CA LYS A 58 -3.36 22.79 7.29
C LYS A 58 -2.38 21.91 8.07
N GLY A 59 -2.04 22.30 9.30
CA GLY A 59 -1.18 21.52 10.20
C GLY A 59 -1.74 20.13 10.52
N MET A 60 -3.04 20.02 10.78
CA MET A 60 -3.71 18.72 10.97
C MET A 60 -3.59 17.83 9.73
N GLY A 61 -3.77 18.40 8.54
CA GLY A 61 -3.62 17.67 7.29
C GLY A 61 -2.22 17.09 7.11
N TYR A 62 -1.17 17.88 7.38
CA TYR A 62 0.21 17.37 7.40
C TYR A 62 0.43 16.31 8.49
N GLY A 63 -0.14 16.49 9.68
CA GLY A 63 -0.06 15.50 10.76
C GLY A 63 -0.65 14.15 10.36
N ILE A 64 -1.81 14.14 9.70
CA ILE A 64 -2.44 12.93 9.17
C ILE A 64 -1.54 12.27 8.12
N LEU A 65 -1.03 13.04 7.15
CA LEU A 65 -0.16 12.49 6.11
C LEU A 65 1.16 11.97 6.67
N ALA A 66 1.72 12.62 7.70
CA ALA A 66 2.93 12.16 8.39
C ALA A 66 2.70 10.87 9.20
N ALA A 67 1.47 10.61 9.65
CA ALA A 67 1.12 9.38 10.38
C ALA A 67 0.86 8.18 9.44
N LEU A 68 0.59 8.40 8.16
CA LEU A 68 0.29 7.32 7.19
C LEU A 68 1.37 6.23 7.11
N PRO A 69 2.68 6.51 7.05
CA PRO A 69 3.70 5.47 7.02
C PRO A 69 3.62 4.53 8.23
N PHE A 70 3.36 5.07 9.43
CA PHE A 70 3.21 4.28 10.65
C PHE A 70 1.93 3.43 10.62
N TYR A 71 0.83 4.01 10.14
CA TYR A 71 -0.41 3.27 9.91
C TYR A 71 -0.18 2.07 8.99
N TYR A 72 0.44 2.28 7.83
CA TYR A 72 0.74 1.20 6.89
C TYR A 72 1.73 0.19 7.46
N ALA A 73 2.77 0.63 8.18
CA ALA A 73 3.73 -0.27 8.81
C ALA A 73 3.07 -1.25 9.77
N VAL A 74 2.19 -0.76 10.66
CA VAL A 74 1.45 -1.63 11.59
C VAL A 74 0.61 -2.67 10.85
N PHE A 75 -0.14 -2.25 9.83
CA PHE A 75 -0.98 -3.18 9.06
C PHE A 75 -0.15 -4.17 8.22
N ILE A 76 0.97 -3.76 7.65
CA ILE A 76 1.89 -4.64 6.93
C ILE A 76 2.48 -5.69 7.86
N VAL A 77 2.95 -5.30 9.06
CA VAL A 77 3.46 -6.26 10.05
C VAL A 77 2.38 -7.27 10.42
N ARG A 78 1.15 -6.80 10.70
CA ARG A 78 0.02 -7.71 11.00
C ARG A 78 -0.32 -8.63 9.82
N ALA A 79 -0.24 -8.14 8.59
CA ALA A 79 -0.43 -8.95 7.40
C ALA A 79 0.67 -10.02 7.26
N ILE A 80 1.94 -9.66 7.41
CA ILE A 80 3.08 -10.58 7.32
C ILE A 80 3.00 -11.69 8.37
N LEU A 81 2.59 -11.35 9.61
CA LEU A 81 2.42 -12.33 10.69
C LEU A 81 1.23 -13.29 10.47
N THR A 82 0.31 -12.96 9.56
CA THR A 82 -0.88 -13.78 9.26
C THR A 82 -0.83 -14.45 7.89
N MET A 83 0.19 -14.16 7.09
CA MET A 83 0.43 -14.75 5.77
C MET A 83 1.09 -16.12 5.85
N ASP A 84 0.70 -16.98 4.91
CA ASP A 84 1.43 -18.21 4.62
C ASP A 84 2.67 -17.90 3.77
N GLU A 85 3.64 -18.83 3.73
CA GLU A 85 4.96 -18.62 3.12
C GLU A 85 4.88 -18.18 1.65
N TYR A 86 3.97 -18.79 0.89
CA TYR A 86 3.73 -18.44 -0.52
C TYR A 86 3.29 -16.98 -0.69
N LEU A 87 2.33 -16.51 0.12
CA LEU A 87 1.84 -15.13 0.06
C LEU A 87 2.91 -14.14 0.48
N ARG A 88 3.74 -14.50 1.47
CA ARG A 88 4.87 -13.69 1.90
C ARG A 88 5.90 -13.55 0.79
N ALA A 89 6.29 -14.64 0.13
CA ALA A 89 7.23 -14.60 -1.00
C ALA A 89 6.70 -13.74 -2.16
N LEU A 90 5.41 -13.90 -2.50
CA LEU A 90 4.74 -13.09 -3.52
C LEU A 90 4.77 -11.59 -3.18
N GLN A 91 4.50 -11.24 -1.92
CA GLN A 91 4.51 -9.86 -1.47
C GLN A 91 5.92 -9.27 -1.46
N VAL A 92 6.93 -10.02 -1.02
CA VAL A 92 8.34 -9.59 -1.07
C VAL A 92 8.73 -9.28 -2.51
N GLN A 93 8.43 -10.19 -3.44
CA GLN A 93 8.74 -9.98 -4.86
C GLN A 93 8.02 -8.77 -5.45
N ALA A 94 6.72 -8.61 -5.18
CA ALA A 94 5.96 -7.45 -5.63
C ALA A 94 6.51 -6.13 -5.07
N THR A 95 6.90 -6.13 -3.79
CA THR A 95 7.45 -4.96 -3.10
C THR A 95 8.81 -4.59 -3.67
N SER A 96 9.68 -5.57 -3.95
CA SER A 96 10.98 -5.34 -4.59
C SER A 96 10.84 -4.74 -5.98
N ILE A 97 9.90 -5.24 -6.80
CA ILE A 97 9.61 -4.68 -8.13
C ILE A 97 9.11 -3.24 -8.00
N ALA A 98 8.14 -3.00 -7.12
CA ALA A 98 7.57 -1.67 -6.89
C ALA A 98 8.64 -0.67 -6.42
N PHE A 99 9.49 -1.09 -5.48
CA PHE A 99 10.58 -0.28 -4.97
C PHE A 99 11.55 0.10 -6.08
N MET A 100 11.98 -0.87 -6.89
CA MET A 100 12.88 -0.63 -8.03
C MET A 100 12.27 0.36 -9.03
N VAL A 101 11.00 0.16 -9.42
CA VAL A 101 10.30 1.06 -10.35
C VAL A 101 10.20 2.47 -9.77
N THR A 102 9.80 2.57 -8.49
CA THR A 102 9.66 3.86 -7.80
C THR A 102 11.00 4.59 -7.72
N MET A 103 12.08 3.87 -7.42
CA MET A 103 13.42 4.44 -7.31
C MET A 103 13.91 4.97 -8.67
N VAL A 104 13.74 4.19 -9.74
CA VAL A 104 14.14 4.61 -11.09
C VAL A 104 13.34 5.83 -11.56
N VAL A 105 12.02 5.81 -11.39
CA VAL A 105 11.16 6.94 -11.80
C VAL A 105 11.45 8.18 -10.95
N SER A 106 11.59 8.02 -9.62
CA SER A 106 11.85 9.15 -8.73
C SER A 106 13.22 9.76 -8.99
N GLY A 107 14.26 8.92 -9.11
CA GLY A 107 15.62 9.36 -9.45
C GLY A 107 15.67 10.04 -10.82
N GLY A 108 14.95 9.51 -11.81
CA GLY A 108 14.81 10.12 -13.13
C GLY A 108 14.14 11.48 -13.08
N LEU A 109 13.00 11.60 -12.39
CA LEU A 109 12.29 12.87 -12.26
C LEU A 109 13.17 13.93 -11.57
N ILE A 110 13.79 13.59 -10.45
CA ILE A 110 14.70 14.49 -9.71
C ILE A 110 15.88 14.93 -10.60
N ALA A 111 16.49 14.01 -11.36
CA ALA A 111 17.58 14.34 -12.27
C ALA A 111 17.14 15.29 -13.40
N LEU A 112 15.88 15.19 -13.83
CA LEU A 112 15.29 16.01 -14.90
C LEU A 112 14.74 17.36 -14.40
N GLU A 113 14.49 17.54 -13.10
CA GLU A 113 14.03 18.83 -12.56
C GLU A 113 15.02 19.96 -12.84
N THR A 114 16.32 19.70 -12.69
CA THR A 114 17.39 20.69 -12.91
C THR A 114 17.43 21.19 -14.38
N PRO A 115 17.51 20.32 -15.41
CA PRO A 115 17.57 20.77 -16.80
C PRO A 115 16.26 21.35 -17.33
N PHE A 116 15.10 20.86 -16.89
CA PHE A 116 13.79 21.26 -17.43
C PHE A 116 13.04 22.29 -16.57
N LYS A 117 13.60 22.70 -15.43
CA LYS A 117 13.06 23.73 -14.52
C LYS A 117 11.60 23.50 -14.10
N PHE A 118 11.19 22.25 -13.93
CA PHE A 118 9.90 21.91 -13.33
C PHE A 118 10.12 21.38 -11.91
N GLN A 119 9.08 21.45 -11.08
CA GLN A 119 9.05 20.80 -9.77
C GLN A 119 8.05 19.65 -9.83
N THR A 120 8.48 18.45 -9.43
CA THR A 120 7.62 17.28 -9.39
C THR A 120 6.77 17.36 -8.14
N PRO A 121 5.42 17.40 -8.26
CA PRO A 121 4.56 17.33 -7.10
C PRO A 121 4.80 16.03 -6.35
N SER A 122 4.92 16.06 -5.03
CA SER A 122 5.19 14.88 -4.21
C SER A 122 4.16 13.76 -4.39
N LEU A 123 2.92 14.12 -4.75
CA LEU A 123 1.84 13.21 -5.10
C LEU A 123 2.21 12.25 -6.24
N VAL A 124 3.03 12.69 -7.21
CA VAL A 124 3.47 11.85 -8.33
C VAL A 124 4.30 10.67 -7.83
N PHE A 125 5.21 10.90 -6.89
CA PHE A 125 6.03 9.83 -6.30
C PHE A 125 5.16 8.81 -5.54
N TYR A 126 4.16 9.28 -4.79
CA TYR A 126 3.20 8.39 -4.12
C TYR A 126 2.37 7.58 -5.12
N ALA A 127 1.87 8.21 -6.18
CA ALA A 127 1.07 7.55 -7.20
C ALA A 127 1.88 6.47 -7.93
N VAL A 128 3.12 6.77 -8.32
CA VAL A 128 4.02 5.80 -8.97
C VAL A 128 4.31 4.61 -8.05
N GLY A 129 4.59 4.85 -6.77
CA GLY A 129 4.80 3.78 -5.80
C GLY A 129 3.60 2.86 -5.64
N LEU A 130 2.41 3.43 -5.48
CA LEU A 130 1.18 2.66 -5.32
C LEU A 130 0.79 1.88 -6.59
N LEU A 131 0.89 2.52 -7.76
CA LEU A 131 0.53 1.91 -9.04
C LEU A 131 1.51 0.81 -9.43
N SER A 132 2.81 1.02 -9.25
CA SER A 132 3.82 -0.01 -9.53
C SER A 132 3.65 -1.24 -8.65
N TRP A 133 3.33 -1.05 -7.36
CA TRP A 133 3.01 -2.14 -6.45
C TRP A 133 1.75 -2.90 -6.84
N ALA A 134 0.65 -2.18 -7.12
CA ALA A 134 -0.60 -2.80 -7.55
C ALA A 134 -0.44 -3.58 -8.86
N ALA A 135 0.30 -3.02 -9.82
CA ALA A 135 0.61 -3.66 -11.09
C ALA A 135 1.48 -4.91 -10.90
N ALA A 136 2.52 -4.85 -10.07
CA ALA A 136 3.38 -6.00 -9.77
C ALA A 136 2.60 -7.16 -9.13
N LEU A 137 1.75 -6.86 -8.14
CA LEU A 137 0.88 -7.86 -7.52
C LEU A 137 -0.10 -8.48 -8.53
N ALA A 138 -0.73 -7.65 -9.38
CA ALA A 138 -1.66 -8.12 -10.39
C ALA A 138 -0.97 -9.04 -11.41
N ALA A 139 0.23 -8.65 -11.88
CA ALA A 139 1.01 -9.41 -12.84
C ALA A 139 1.48 -10.76 -12.26
N LEU A 140 2.03 -10.77 -11.04
CA LEU A 140 2.49 -11.99 -10.38
C LEU A 140 1.33 -12.95 -10.11
N LYS A 141 0.17 -12.43 -9.70
CA LYS A 141 -1.04 -13.24 -9.48
C LYS A 141 -1.65 -13.76 -10.79
N ALA A 142 -1.57 -13.00 -11.88
CA ALA A 142 -2.01 -13.46 -13.19
C ALA A 142 -1.10 -14.58 -13.71
N ARG A 143 0.22 -14.46 -13.48
CA ARG A 143 1.19 -15.50 -13.82
C ARG A 143 0.96 -16.79 -13.05
N SER A 144 0.77 -16.72 -11.73
CA SER A 144 0.55 -17.93 -10.91
C SER A 144 -0.76 -18.67 -11.16
N ARG A 145 -1.68 -18.10 -11.94
CA ARG A 145 -2.90 -18.78 -12.40
C ARG A 145 -2.72 -19.51 -13.73
N ARG A 146 -1.64 -19.22 -14.46
CA ARG A 146 -1.34 -19.82 -15.77
C ARG A 146 -0.39 -21.01 -15.66
N GLU A 147 0.41 -21.04 -14.61
CA GLU A 147 1.22 -22.18 -14.18
C GLU A 147 0.35 -23.16 -13.37
#